data_AF-A0A0F9M938-F1
#
_entry.id   AF-A0A0F9M938-F1
#
_cell.length_a   1.000
_cell.length_b   1.000
_cell.length_c   1.000
_cell.angle_alpha   90.00
_cell.angle_beta   90.00
_cell.angle_gamma   90.00
#
_symmetry.space_group_name_H-M   'P 1'
#
loop_
_entity.id
_entity.type
_entity.pdbx_description
1 polymer ?
#
loop_
_entity_poly.entity_id
_entity_poly.type
_entity_poly.pdbx_seq_one_letter_code
_entity_poly.pdbx_strand_id
1 'polypeptide(L)'
;MPQEGRVQVADVSRRFAFSGEVGARIMEIGARGEAVRLLAIHTSVLIMEAVNNTRVGIALSSNPEHLATPPPTIDLILQSKAIYGFSLFNHQRALVTSGGNDQSWVTLVIPLYGLVRPRRQVLLFGQTAGTAGNIVRVEVYYQPLELAKVELDALNLKYGKYRRGA
;
A
#
# COMPACT_ATOMS: atom_id res chain seq x y z
N MET A 1 8.45 10.67 -18.10
CA MET A 1 7.63 11.32 -17.06
C MET A 1 6.18 10.85 -17.23
N PRO A 2 5.38 10.74 -16.16
CA PRO A 2 3.94 10.45 -16.27
C PRO A 2 3.26 11.42 -17.24
N GLN A 3 2.38 10.94 -18.10
CA GLN A 3 1.62 11.79 -19.02
C GLN A 3 0.35 12.28 -18.33
N GLU A 4 0.12 13.59 -18.36
CA GLU A 4 -1.07 14.21 -17.79
C GLU A 4 -2.35 13.58 -18.35
N GLY A 5 -3.38 13.44 -17.51
CA GLY A 5 -4.69 12.95 -17.92
C GLY A 5 -4.74 11.46 -18.30
N ARG A 6 -3.61 10.77 -18.46
CA ARG A 6 -3.57 9.33 -18.71
C ARG A 6 -3.45 8.55 -17.40
N VAL A 7 -4.16 7.43 -17.33
CA VAL A 7 -4.02 6.49 -16.23
C VAL A 7 -2.60 5.92 -16.25
N GLN A 8 -1.95 5.97 -15.10
CA GLN A 8 -0.64 5.44 -14.82
C GLN A 8 -0.78 4.34 -13.78
N VAL A 9 0.11 3.36 -13.85
CA VAL A 9 0.20 2.29 -12.86
C VAL A 9 1.58 2.38 -12.25
N ALA A 10 1.63 2.43 -10.92
CA ALA A 10 2.86 2.20 -10.19
C ALA A 10 2.70 0.87 -9.47
N ASP A 11 3.69 -0.02 -9.60
CA ASP A 11 3.66 -1.34 -8.99
C ASP A 11 4.83 -1.56 -8.03
N VAL A 12 4.57 -2.41 -7.04
CA VAL A 12 5.56 -2.78 -6.04
C VAL A 12 5.32 -4.24 -5.64
N SER A 13 6.39 -5.02 -5.65
CA SER A 13 6.36 -6.42 -5.24
C SER A 13 7.27 -6.64 -4.04
N ARG A 14 6.79 -7.40 -3.06
CA ARG A 14 7.56 -7.80 -1.88
C ARG A 14 7.34 -9.27 -1.57
N ARG A 15 8.43 -9.98 -1.36
CA ARG A 15 8.42 -11.31 -0.75
C ARG A 15 8.55 -11.13 0.76
N PHE A 16 7.64 -11.74 1.51
CA PHE A 16 7.75 -11.92 2.96
C PHE A 16 8.33 -13.31 3.21
N ALA A 17 9.52 -13.37 3.79
CA ALA A 17 10.30 -14.60 3.91
C ALA A 17 10.05 -15.33 5.23
N PHE A 18 9.61 -14.63 6.28
CA PHE A 18 9.39 -15.19 7.60
C PHE A 18 8.15 -14.62 8.30
N SER A 19 7.66 -15.38 9.29
CA SER A 19 6.53 -14.99 10.11
C SER A 19 6.77 -13.68 10.86
N GLY A 20 5.78 -12.78 10.86
CA GLY A 20 5.87 -11.49 11.55
C GLY A 20 6.74 -10.43 10.87
N GLU A 21 7.18 -10.66 9.63
CA GLU A 21 7.94 -9.66 8.87
C GLU A 21 7.07 -8.46 8.49
N VAL A 22 7.19 -7.38 9.26
CA VAL A 22 6.63 -6.08 8.89
C VAL A 22 7.54 -5.44 7.87
N GLY A 23 6.99 -4.96 6.77
CA GLY A 23 7.73 -3.92 6.08
C GLY A 23 7.01 -3.21 4.94
N ALA A 24 7.13 -1.89 5.02
CA ALA A 24 6.67 -0.96 4.01
C ALA A 24 7.54 -1.00 2.75
N ARG A 25 6.92 -0.70 1.62
CA ARG A 25 7.63 -0.37 0.39
C ARG A 25 7.12 0.95 -0.18
N ILE A 26 7.99 1.94 -0.07
CA ILE A 26 8.28 2.98 -1.07
C ILE A 26 7.61 2.88 -2.42
N MET A 27 6.44 3.48 -2.65
CA MET A 27 6.04 3.88 -3.99
C MET A 27 5.77 5.38 -4.05
N GLU A 28 6.55 6.10 -4.86
CA GLU A 28 6.26 7.48 -5.21
C GLU A 28 5.32 7.49 -6.41
N ILE A 29 4.16 8.11 -6.22
CA ILE A 29 3.14 8.25 -7.25
C ILE A 29 3.19 9.69 -7.77
N GLY A 30 3.30 9.88 -9.10
CA GLY A 30 3.28 11.17 -9.79
C GLY A 30 4.62 11.92 -9.87
N ALA A 31 4.65 13.06 -10.57
CA ALA A 31 5.83 13.92 -10.73
C ALA A 31 5.86 15.04 -9.66
N ARG A 32 7.06 15.56 -9.35
CA ARG A 32 7.24 16.61 -8.32
C ARG A 32 6.41 17.85 -8.65
N GLY A 33 5.38 18.12 -7.85
CA GLY A 33 4.64 19.38 -7.86
C GLY A 33 3.19 19.30 -8.34
N GLU A 34 2.83 18.24 -9.07
CA GLU A 34 1.48 18.04 -9.62
C GLU A 34 0.49 17.57 -8.56
N ALA A 35 -0.78 17.34 -8.91
CA ALA A 35 -1.69 16.54 -8.11
C ALA A 35 -1.93 15.20 -8.82
N VAL A 36 -2.32 14.17 -8.08
CA VAL A 36 -2.74 12.90 -8.67
C VAL A 36 -4.12 12.52 -8.13
N ARG A 37 -4.98 12.05 -9.03
CA ARG A 37 -6.21 11.36 -8.67
C ARG A 37 -5.90 9.89 -8.46
N LEU A 38 -6.24 9.37 -7.29
CA LEU A 38 -6.16 7.93 -7.03
C LEU A 38 -7.40 7.25 -7.59
N LEU A 39 -7.22 6.10 -8.24
CA LEU A 39 -8.30 5.37 -8.90
C LEU A 39 -8.55 4.03 -8.21
N ALA A 40 -7.52 3.20 -8.07
CA ALA A 40 -7.64 1.88 -7.47
C ALA A 40 -6.30 1.37 -6.93
N ILE A 41 -6.37 0.45 -5.98
CA ILE A 41 -5.27 -0.43 -5.59
C ILE A 41 -5.64 -1.85 -5.98
N HIS A 42 -4.82 -2.50 -6.80
CA HIS A 42 -4.89 -3.93 -7.04
C HIS A 42 -3.83 -4.61 -6.20
N THR A 43 -4.24 -5.62 -5.46
CA THR A 43 -3.36 -6.42 -4.60
C THR A 43 -3.46 -7.85 -5.07
N SER A 44 -2.33 -8.45 -5.42
CA SER A 44 -2.24 -9.86 -5.72
C SER A 44 -1.31 -10.52 -4.72
N VAL A 45 -1.82 -11.52 -4.00
CA VAL A 45 -1.05 -12.30 -3.05
C VAL A 45 -0.89 -13.70 -3.62
N LEU A 46 0.36 -14.05 -3.89
CA LEU A 46 0.77 -15.42 -4.16
C LEU A 46 1.11 -16.07 -2.81
N ILE A 47 0.32 -17.08 -2.46
CA ILE A 47 0.50 -17.89 -1.26
C ILE A 47 1.11 -19.21 -1.68
N MET A 48 2.27 -19.53 -1.10
CA MET A 48 2.93 -20.83 -1.23
C MET A 48 2.81 -21.50 0.15
N GLU A 49 2.09 -22.61 0.30
CA GLU A 49 1.82 -23.21 1.61
C GLU A 49 2.53 -24.53 1.88
N ALA A 50 2.90 -24.70 3.17
CA ALA A 50 2.43 -25.81 3.99
C ALA A 50 1.85 -25.21 5.30
N VAL A 51 0.51 -25.01 5.36
CA VAL A 51 -0.28 -24.46 6.50
C VAL A 51 0.08 -23.02 6.88
N ASN A 52 -0.67 -22.04 6.38
CA ASN A 52 -0.45 -20.63 6.74
C ASN A 52 -1.72 -19.87 7.14
N ASN A 53 -1.58 -19.01 8.15
CA ASN A 53 -2.48 -17.87 8.38
C ASN A 53 -1.75 -16.62 7.88
N THR A 54 -2.24 -16.03 6.81
CA THR A 54 -1.61 -14.89 6.13
C THR A 54 -2.50 -13.68 6.25
N ARG A 55 -1.96 -12.60 6.83
CA ARG A 55 -2.58 -11.29 6.85
C ARG A 55 -1.74 -10.32 6.03
N VAL A 56 -2.36 -9.62 5.08
CA VAL A 56 -1.70 -8.61 4.26
C VAL A 56 -2.51 -7.33 4.34
N GLY A 57 -1.92 -6.31 4.95
CA GLY A 57 -2.45 -4.96 5.02
C GLY A 57 -1.81 -4.04 3.99
N ILE A 58 -2.60 -3.14 3.42
CA ILE A 58 -2.12 -2.07 2.55
C ILE A 58 -2.69 -0.77 3.06
N ALA A 59 -1.85 0.26 3.10
CA ALA A 59 -2.25 1.58 3.53
C ALA A 59 -1.54 2.67 2.74
N LEU A 60 -2.11 3.86 2.74
CA LEU A 60 -1.45 5.07 2.24
C LEU A 60 -0.98 5.89 3.43
N SER A 61 0.27 6.34 3.39
CA SER A 61 0.86 7.21 4.41
C SER A 61 1.13 8.60 3.87
N SER A 62 0.75 9.60 4.66
CA SER A 62 1.22 10.96 4.48
C SER A 62 2.50 11.27 5.25
N ASN A 63 2.92 10.42 6.21
CA ASN A 63 4.12 10.65 7.00
C ASN A 63 5.37 10.15 6.27
N PRO A 64 6.35 11.03 5.96
CA PRO A 64 7.58 10.61 5.31
C PRO A 64 8.46 9.70 6.18
N GLU A 65 8.36 9.80 7.51
CA GLU A 65 9.19 9.00 8.45
C GLU A 65 8.83 7.51 8.41
N HIS A 66 7.59 7.16 8.03
CA HIS A 66 7.18 5.77 7.88
C HIS A 66 7.97 5.01 6.78
N LEU A 67 8.77 5.71 5.97
CA LEU A 67 9.77 5.10 5.07
C LEU A 67 10.86 4.36 5.86
N ALA A 68 11.41 4.98 6.90
CA ALA A 68 12.50 4.41 7.68
C ALA A 68 11.95 3.53 8.82
N THR A 69 10.88 3.99 9.45
CA THR A 69 10.28 3.39 10.64
C THR A 69 8.77 3.22 10.45
N PRO A 70 8.34 2.24 9.62
CA PRO A 70 6.92 1.96 9.48
C PRO A 70 6.34 1.47 10.82
N PRO A 71 5.07 1.77 11.14
CA PRO A 71 4.44 1.27 12.35
C PRO A 71 4.52 -0.27 12.41
N PRO A 72 5.01 -0.85 13.52
CA PRO A 72 5.34 -2.27 13.58
C PRO A 72 4.13 -3.19 13.80
N THR A 73 2.94 -2.65 14.06
CA THR A 73 1.73 -3.46 14.31
C THR A 73 0.51 -2.87 13.63
N ILE A 74 -0.48 -3.70 13.34
CA ILE A 74 -1.77 -3.26 12.79
C ILE A 74 -2.46 -2.24 13.72
N ASP A 75 -2.38 -2.43 15.03
CA ASP A 75 -2.99 -1.48 15.98
C ASP A 75 -2.35 -0.09 15.89
N LEU A 76 -1.03 -0.02 15.77
CA LEU A 76 -0.31 1.26 15.60
C LEU A 76 -0.60 1.90 14.24
N ILE A 77 -0.89 1.09 13.22
CA ILE A 77 -1.35 1.57 11.90
C ILE A 77 -2.73 2.22 12.04
N LEU A 78 -3.68 1.53 12.68
CA LEU A 78 -5.05 1.99 12.87
C LEU A 78 -5.12 3.25 13.75
N GLN A 79 -4.20 3.41 14.69
CA GLN A 79 -4.08 4.59 15.54
C GLN A 79 -3.38 5.78 14.83
N SER A 80 -2.66 5.53 13.74
CA SER A 80 -1.90 6.56 13.04
C SER A 80 -2.80 7.46 12.20
N LYS A 81 -2.98 8.71 12.64
CA LYS A 81 -3.72 9.76 11.91
C LYS A 81 -3.10 10.14 10.55
N ALA A 82 -1.88 9.68 10.28
CA ALA A 82 -1.17 9.87 9.02
C ALA A 82 -1.39 8.73 8.03
N ILE A 83 -1.99 7.62 8.48
CA ILE A 83 -2.33 6.47 7.64
C ILE A 83 -3.83 6.50 7.33
N TYR A 84 -4.16 6.23 6.07
CA TYR A 84 -5.54 6.18 5.58
C TYR A 84 -5.64 5.23 4.39
N GLY A 85 -6.87 4.92 3.97
CA GLY A 85 -7.10 3.93 2.91
C GLY A 85 -6.58 2.54 3.27
N PHE A 86 -6.64 2.19 4.57
CA PHE A 86 -6.20 0.90 5.06
C PHE A 86 -7.16 -0.20 4.60
N SER A 87 -6.62 -1.28 4.05
CA SER A 87 -7.35 -2.50 3.76
C SER A 87 -6.55 -3.70 4.24
N LEU A 88 -7.25 -4.68 4.78
CA LEU A 88 -6.68 -5.89 5.34
C LEU A 88 -7.25 -7.11 4.61
N PHE A 89 -6.36 -7.90 4.05
CA PHE A 89 -6.65 -9.21 3.49
C PHE A 89 -6.22 -10.29 4.49
N ASN A 90 -7.13 -11.22 4.79
CA ASN A 90 -6.85 -12.37 5.65
C ASN A 90 -7.10 -13.65 4.85
N HIS A 91 -6.13 -14.56 4.86
CA HIS A 91 -6.24 -15.89 4.29
C HIS A 91 -5.83 -16.92 5.33
N GLN A 92 -6.71 -17.87 5.62
CA GLN A 92 -6.43 -18.96 6.54
C GLN A 92 -6.84 -20.27 5.87
N ARG A 93 -5.87 -21.15 5.66
CA ARG A 93 -6.13 -22.49 5.12
C ARG A 93 -5.41 -23.53 5.98
N ALA A 94 -6.15 -24.57 6.37
CA ALA A 94 -5.58 -25.76 6.99
C ALA A 94 -5.40 -26.81 5.88
N LEU A 95 -4.16 -27.19 5.57
CA LEU A 95 -3.91 -28.32 4.69
C LEU A 95 -4.18 -29.61 5.46
N VAL A 96 -5.13 -30.40 4.95
CA VAL A 96 -5.63 -31.63 5.59
C VAL A 96 -4.78 -32.85 5.22
N THR A 97 -3.84 -32.72 4.27
CA THR A 97 -3.05 -33.84 3.72
C THR A 97 -1.56 -33.53 3.69
N SER A 98 -0.74 -34.45 4.20
CA SER A 98 0.72 -34.36 4.19
C SER A 98 1.28 -34.46 2.75
N GLY A 99 2.19 -33.55 2.40
CA GLY A 99 2.97 -33.62 1.15
C GLY A 99 2.39 -32.93 -0.09
N GLY A 100 1.21 -32.31 0.01
CA GLY A 100 0.66 -31.51 -1.10
C GLY A 100 1.22 -30.09 -1.11
N ASN A 101 1.74 -29.64 -2.27
CA ASN A 101 2.00 -28.23 -2.52
C ASN A 101 0.70 -27.59 -3.02
N ASP A 102 0.23 -26.58 -2.31
CA ASP A 102 -0.91 -25.76 -2.71
C ASP A 102 -0.42 -24.35 -3.01
N GLN A 103 -0.82 -23.84 -4.17
CA GLN A 103 -0.50 -22.50 -4.63
C GLN A 103 -1.82 -21.79 -4.96
N SER A 104 -2.08 -20.69 -4.27
CA SER A 104 -3.24 -19.85 -4.55
C SER A 104 -2.81 -18.44 -4.91
N TRP A 105 -3.57 -17.85 -5.83
CA TRP A 105 -3.49 -16.45 -6.20
C TRP A 105 -4.77 -15.78 -5.75
N VAL A 106 -4.65 -14.82 -4.85
CA VAL A 106 -5.80 -14.04 -4.41
C VAL A 106 -5.61 -12.59 -4.81
N THR A 107 -6.61 -12.05 -5.49
CA THR A 107 -6.61 -10.66 -5.95
C THR A 107 -7.70 -9.86 -5.24
N LEU A 108 -7.33 -8.69 -4.72
CA LEU A 108 -8.23 -7.72 -4.11
C LEU A 108 -8.11 -6.39 -4.87
N VAL A 109 -9.25 -5.82 -5.25
CA VAL A 109 -9.34 -4.51 -5.89
C VAL A 109 -10.05 -3.55 -4.93
N ILE A 110 -9.36 -2.49 -4.54
CA ILE A 110 -9.91 -1.46 -3.65
C ILE A 110 -10.04 -0.16 -4.45
N PRO A 111 -11.26 0.32 -4.73
CA PRO A 111 -11.43 1.61 -5.36
C PRO A 111 -10.93 2.70 -4.41
N LEU A 112 -10.12 3.61 -4.95
CA LEU A 112 -9.66 4.78 -4.22
C LEU A 112 -10.42 6.01 -4.72
N TYR A 113 -10.74 6.89 -3.79
CA TYR A 113 -11.36 8.16 -4.09
C TYR A 113 -10.53 9.29 -3.50
N GLY A 114 -10.24 10.31 -4.31
CA GLY A 114 -9.65 11.55 -3.84
C GLY A 114 -8.48 12.06 -4.66
N LEU A 115 -8.21 13.35 -4.48
CA LEU A 115 -7.07 14.07 -5.02
C LEU A 115 -5.97 14.12 -3.97
N VAL A 116 -4.76 13.74 -4.34
CA VAL A 116 -3.61 13.69 -3.43
C VAL A 116 -2.40 14.34 -4.10
N ARG A 117 -1.52 14.97 -3.32
CA ARG A 117 -0.23 15.44 -3.85
C ARG A 117 0.71 14.23 -4.05
N PRO A 118 1.51 14.20 -5.12
CA PRO A 118 2.58 13.23 -5.36
C PRO A 118 3.70 13.46 -4.35
N ARG A 119 3.60 12.68 -3.27
CA ARG A 119 4.60 12.43 -2.20
C ARG A 119 4.06 11.46 -1.15
N ARG A 120 3.03 10.69 -1.51
CA ARG A 120 2.35 9.80 -0.57
C ARG A 120 2.91 8.41 -0.73
N GLN A 121 3.34 7.87 0.39
CA GLN A 121 4.02 6.58 0.46
C GLN A 121 2.95 5.51 0.54
N VAL A 122 2.97 4.56 -0.38
CA VAL A 122 2.21 3.32 -0.17
C VAL A 122 2.96 2.52 0.89
N LEU A 123 2.29 2.16 1.96
CA LEU A 123 2.83 1.27 2.99
C LEU A 123 2.20 -0.09 2.80
N LEU A 124 3.06 -1.08 2.56
CA LEU A 124 2.68 -2.48 2.57
C LEU A 124 2.98 -3.04 3.94
N PHE A 125 2.09 -3.87 4.45
CA PHE A 125 2.30 -4.55 5.72
C PHE A 125 1.90 -6.00 5.53
N GLY A 126 2.86 -6.91 5.67
CA GLY A 126 2.57 -8.34 5.75
C GLY A 126 2.68 -8.77 7.19
N GLN A 127 1.75 -9.58 7.66
CA GLN A 127 1.96 -10.46 8.79
C GLN A 127 1.61 -11.86 8.33
N THR A 128 2.64 -12.61 7.96
CA THR A 128 2.50 -14.02 7.65
C THR A 128 2.73 -14.79 8.96
N ALA A 129 2.01 -15.88 9.17
CA ALA A 129 2.31 -16.86 10.22
C ALA A 129 2.60 -18.19 9.53
N GLY A 130 3.84 -18.68 9.68
CA GLY A 130 4.33 -19.93 9.09
C GLY A 130 5.74 -19.83 8.50
N THR A 131 6.19 -20.92 7.88
CA THR A 131 7.56 -21.10 7.36
C THR A 131 7.68 -20.90 5.85
N ALA A 132 6.56 -20.75 5.14
CA ALA A 132 6.55 -20.59 3.69
C ALA A 132 6.38 -19.12 3.27
N GLY A 133 7.20 -18.71 2.30
CA GLY A 133 7.25 -17.32 1.85
C GLY A 133 6.04 -16.92 1.02
N ASN A 134 5.54 -15.70 1.24
CA ASN A 134 4.44 -15.12 0.44
C ASN A 134 5.00 -14.05 -0.47
N ILE A 135 4.47 -13.93 -1.70
CA ILE A 135 4.80 -12.82 -2.60
C ILE A 135 3.56 -11.94 -2.73
N VAL A 136 3.68 -10.69 -2.30
CA VAL A 136 2.64 -9.68 -2.42
C VAL A 136 3.04 -8.72 -3.52
N ARG A 137 2.17 -8.55 -4.51
CA ARG A 137 2.27 -7.51 -5.54
C ARG A 137 1.14 -6.52 -5.34
N VAL A 138 1.47 -5.24 -5.34
CA VAL A 138 0.50 -4.14 -5.25
C VAL A 138 0.69 -3.20 -6.42
N GLU A 139 -0.39 -2.87 -7.08
CA GLU A 139 -0.46 -1.92 -8.18
C GLU A 139 -1.39 -0.78 -7.77
N VAL A 140 -0.92 0.45 -7.87
CA VAL A 140 -1.76 1.63 -7.65
C VAL A 140 -1.99 2.33 -8.97
N TYR A 141 -3.26 2.46 -9.30
CA TYR A 141 -3.77 3.13 -10.49
C TYR A 141 -4.03 4.58 -10.11
N TYR A 142 -3.42 5.50 -10.85
CA TYR A 142 -3.53 6.93 -10.61
C TYR A 142 -3.54 7.72 -11.90
N GLN A 143 -3.98 8.97 -11.84
CA GLN A 143 -4.00 9.87 -12.98
C GLN A 143 -3.35 11.20 -12.54
N PRO A 144 -2.24 11.63 -13.16
CA PRO A 144 -1.70 12.96 -12.95
C PRO A 144 -2.68 14.02 -13.40
N LEU A 145 -2.78 15.10 -12.62
CA LEU A 145 -3.64 16.24 -12.86
C LEU A 145 -2.82 17.52 -12.75
N GLU A 146 -2.91 18.36 -13.78
CA GLU A 146 -2.46 19.73 -13.71
C GLU A 146 -3.55 20.54 -13.00
N LEU A 147 -3.21 21.11 -11.84
CA LEU A 147 -4.09 21.96 -11.05
C LEU A 147 -3.49 23.36 -10.97
N ALA A 148 -4.35 24.37 -10.92
CA ALA A 148 -3.90 25.74 -10.71
C ALA A 148 -3.25 25.86 -9.33
N LYS A 149 -2.32 26.82 -9.17
CA LYS A 149 -1.61 27.06 -7.91
C LYS A 149 -2.54 27.17 -6.70
N VAL A 150 -3.66 27.88 -6.85
CA VAL A 150 -4.66 28.06 -5.78
C VAL A 150 -5.31 26.73 -5.37
N GLU A 151 -5.58 25.85 -6.33
CA GLU A 151 -6.16 24.53 -6.08
C GLU A 151 -5.14 23.59 -5.41
N LEU A 152 -3.86 23.67 -5.82
CA LEU A 152 -2.77 22.97 -5.15
C LEU A 152 -2.59 23.46 -3.71
N ASP A 153 -2.69 24.77 -3.46
CA ASP A 153 -2.60 25.35 -2.13
C ASP A 153 -3.79 24.93 -1.25
N ALA A 154 -5.00 24.89 -1.81
CA ALA A 154 -6.18 24.37 -1.12
C ALA A 154 -6.05 22.87 -0.79
N LEU A 155 -5.49 22.08 -1.71
CA LEU A 155 -5.20 20.66 -1.48
C LEU A 155 -4.17 20.48 -0.35
N ASN A 156 -3.13 21.34 -0.31
CA ASN A 156 -2.14 21.36 0.76
C ASN A 156 -2.75 21.76 2.10
N LEU A 157 -3.66 22.74 2.14
CA LEU A 157 -4.36 23.13 3.37
C LEU A 157 -5.26 22.01 3.90
N LYS A 158 -5.99 21.34 3.01
CA LYS A 158 -6.98 20.31 3.39
C LYS A 158 -6.34 18.97 3.73
N TYR A 159 -5.26 18.60 3.04
CA TYR A 159 -4.67 17.26 3.16
C TYR A 159 -3.16 17.23 3.36
N GLY A 160 -2.46 18.35 3.22
CA GLY A 160 -1.04 18.52 3.53
C GLY A 160 -0.86 18.77 5.02
N LYS A 161 -0.99 17.72 5.84
CA LYS A 161 -0.77 17.77 7.30
C LYS A 161 0.66 18.09 7.76
N TYR A 162 1.53 18.59 6.88
CA TYR A 162 2.86 19.06 7.22
C TYR A 162 3.00 20.52 6.83
N ARG A 163 2.47 21.41 7.68
CA ARG A 163 3.18 22.67 7.90
C ARG A 163 4.54 22.25 8.44
N ARG A 164 5.61 22.55 7.71
CA ARG A 164 6.94 22.63 8.32
C ARG A 164 6.77 23.54 9.54
N GLY A 165 6.90 23.03 10.77
CA GLY A 165 7.24 23.89 11.90
C GLY A 165 8.58 24.56 11.56
N ALA A 166 8.79 25.86 11.75
CA ALA A 166 8.57 26.63 12.97
C ALA A 166 9.19 25.92 14.17
#